data_AF-A0A6J3EW76-F1
#
_entry.id   AF-A0A6J3EW76-F1
#
_cell.length_a   1.000
_cell.length_b   1.000
_cell.length_c   1.000
_cell.angle_alpha   90.00
_cell.angle_beta   90.00
_cell.angle_gamma   90.00
#
_symmetry.space_group_name_H-M   'P 1'
#
loop_
_entity.id
_entity.type
_entity.pdbx_description
1 polymer ?
#
loop_
_entity_poly.entity_id
_entity_poly.type
_entity_poly.pdbx_seq_one_letter_code
_entity_poly.pdbx_strand_id
1 'polypeptide(L)'
;MEQLLRAELRTATLRAFGSPGGGCISEGRAYDTDAGPVFVKVNRRTQARQMFEGEVASLEALRSTGLVRVPRPMKVIDLPGGGAAFVMEHLKMRSLSSQASKLGDQMADLHLYNQKLREKLKKEENTVGRRSEGAEPQYVTKFGFHTVTCCGFIPQVNEWQDDWPTFFARHRLQAQLDLIEKDYADREARELWSRLQVGMAVTSLGKGLSSLEPTPFVWGPL
;
A
#
# COMPACT_ATOMS: atom_id res chain seq x y z
N MET A 1 5.80 -25.60 -6.88
CA MET A 1 4.83 -24.49 -6.76
C MET A 1 3.41 -25.01 -6.60
N GLU A 2 2.83 -25.70 -7.59
CA GLU A 2 1.42 -26.12 -7.53
C GLU A 2 1.08 -27.05 -6.35
N GLN A 3 1.93 -28.03 -6.04
CA GLN A 3 1.75 -28.89 -4.86
C GLN A 3 1.76 -28.09 -3.56
N LEU A 4 2.66 -27.10 -3.44
CA LEU A 4 2.72 -26.18 -2.30
C LEU A 4 1.44 -25.36 -2.19
N LEU A 5 0.98 -24.75 -3.30
CA LEU A 5 -0.28 -24.00 -3.31
C LEU A 5 -1.48 -24.87 -2.94
N ARG A 6 -1.56 -26.12 -3.42
CA ARG A 6 -2.62 -27.08 -3.04
C ARG A 6 -2.62 -27.35 -1.53
N ALA A 7 -1.44 -27.59 -0.95
CA ALA A 7 -1.30 -27.83 0.49
C ALA A 7 -1.66 -26.58 1.31
N GLU A 8 -1.09 -25.43 0.96
CA GLU A 8 -1.26 -24.17 1.69
C GLU A 8 -2.68 -23.61 1.63
N LEU A 9 -3.39 -23.85 0.52
CA LEU A 9 -4.80 -23.47 0.31
C LEU A 9 -5.78 -24.60 0.66
N ARG A 10 -5.28 -25.79 1.03
CA ARG A 10 -6.09 -26.98 1.34
C ARG A 10 -7.13 -27.28 0.25
N THR A 11 -6.68 -27.26 -1.01
CA THR A 11 -7.55 -27.45 -2.19
C THR A 11 -7.13 -28.69 -2.99
N ALA A 12 -8.12 -29.49 -3.37
CA ALA A 12 -7.98 -30.62 -4.28
C ALA A 12 -7.97 -30.17 -5.74
N THR A 13 -8.63 -29.06 -6.07
CA THR A 13 -8.53 -28.43 -7.40
C THR A 13 -7.55 -27.27 -7.40
N LEU A 14 -6.65 -27.24 -8.37
CA LEU A 14 -5.81 -26.08 -8.68
C LEU A 14 -5.57 -26.09 -10.19
N ARG A 15 -6.35 -25.30 -10.92
CA ARG A 15 -6.27 -25.22 -12.39
C ARG A 15 -5.96 -23.79 -12.79
N ALA A 16 -4.82 -23.57 -13.44
CA ALA A 16 -4.48 -22.27 -13.99
C ALA A 16 -5.48 -21.86 -15.09
N PHE A 17 -5.87 -20.59 -15.10
CA PHE A 17 -6.71 -20.01 -16.16
C PHE A 17 -6.30 -18.56 -16.46
N GLY A 18 -6.79 -18.06 -17.60
CA GLY A 18 -6.44 -16.72 -18.10
C GLY A 18 -5.00 -16.63 -18.60
N SER A 19 -4.66 -15.49 -19.17
CA SER A 19 -3.26 -15.21 -19.56
C SER A 19 -2.43 -14.89 -18.32
N PRO A 20 -1.16 -15.32 -18.25
CA PRO A 20 -0.25 -14.84 -17.23
C PRO A 20 -0.23 -13.32 -17.24
N GLY A 21 -0.37 -12.70 -16.07
CA GLY A 21 -0.13 -11.26 -15.92
C GLY A 21 1.36 -11.02 -16.09
N GLY A 22 1.79 -10.68 -17.30
CA GLY A 22 3.17 -10.30 -17.62
C GLY A 22 3.30 -8.78 -17.69
N GLY A 23 4.40 -8.24 -17.13
CA GLY A 23 4.72 -6.81 -17.19
C GLY A 23 5.10 -6.16 -15.86
N CYS A 24 5.12 -6.89 -14.74
CA CYS A 24 5.51 -6.37 -13.44
C CYS A 24 6.67 -7.16 -12.82
N ILE A 25 7.22 -6.63 -11.74
CA ILE A 25 8.31 -7.23 -10.93
C ILE A 25 8.05 -8.67 -10.44
N SER A 26 6.79 -9.12 -10.48
CA SER A 26 6.34 -10.43 -10.01
C SER A 26 5.54 -11.13 -11.11
N GLU A 27 5.64 -12.45 -11.17
CA GLU A 27 4.83 -13.28 -12.05
C GLU A 27 3.42 -13.42 -11.46
N GLY A 28 2.37 -13.08 -12.21
CA GLY A 28 0.98 -13.21 -11.77
C GLY A 28 0.22 -14.31 -12.51
N ARG A 29 -0.52 -15.15 -11.78
CA ARG A 29 -1.37 -16.20 -12.38
C ARG A 29 -2.67 -16.42 -11.60
N ALA A 30 -3.77 -16.62 -12.32
CA ALA A 30 -5.06 -16.99 -11.73
C ALA A 30 -5.24 -18.51 -11.71
N TYR A 31 -5.89 -19.01 -10.65
CA TYR A 31 -6.18 -20.44 -10.47
C TYR A 31 -7.61 -20.65 -9.97
N ASP A 32 -8.31 -21.61 -10.54
CA ASP A 32 -9.55 -22.14 -9.98
C ASP A 32 -9.22 -23.11 -8.85
N THR A 33 -9.89 -22.95 -7.71
CA THR A 33 -9.79 -23.81 -6.52
C THR A 33 -11.17 -24.27 -6.08
N ASP A 34 -11.24 -25.22 -5.15
CA ASP A 34 -12.53 -25.71 -4.61
C ASP A 34 -13.30 -24.61 -3.87
N ALA A 35 -12.62 -23.56 -3.39
CA ALA A 35 -13.20 -22.43 -2.68
C ALA A 35 -13.43 -21.19 -3.60
N GLY A 36 -13.31 -21.36 -4.92
CA GLY A 36 -13.42 -20.29 -5.91
C GLY A 36 -12.06 -19.81 -6.45
N PRO A 37 -12.06 -18.85 -7.39
CA PRO A 37 -10.85 -18.43 -8.08
C PRO A 37 -9.95 -17.56 -7.19
N VAL A 38 -8.65 -17.79 -7.27
CA VAL A 38 -7.60 -17.01 -6.58
C VAL A 38 -6.59 -16.46 -7.57
N PHE A 39 -5.96 -15.35 -7.21
CA PHE A 39 -4.82 -14.79 -7.93
C PHE A 39 -3.56 -14.95 -7.09
N VAL A 40 -2.48 -15.42 -7.73
CA VAL A 40 -1.21 -15.68 -7.07
C VAL A 40 -0.13 -14.85 -7.73
N LYS A 41 0.53 -14.00 -6.93
CA LYS A 41 1.78 -13.32 -7.30
C LYS A 41 2.96 -14.16 -6.81
N VAL A 42 3.99 -14.29 -7.63
CA VAL A 42 5.20 -15.07 -7.32
C VAL A 42 6.42 -14.19 -7.55
N ASN A 43 7.35 -14.19 -6.59
CA ASN A 43 8.62 -13.49 -6.72
C ASN A 43 9.74 -14.28 -6.04
N ARG A 44 10.83 -14.53 -6.76
CA ARG A 44 11.96 -15.36 -6.31
C ARG A 44 13.07 -14.58 -5.60
N ARG A 45 12.97 -13.25 -5.49
CA ARG A 45 13.96 -12.45 -4.76
C ARG A 45 13.80 -12.62 -3.26
N THR A 46 14.89 -12.51 -2.51
CA THR A 46 14.90 -12.67 -1.04
C THR A 46 14.01 -11.65 -0.31
N GLN A 47 13.83 -10.45 -0.88
CA GLN A 47 12.95 -9.40 -0.32
C GLN A 47 11.45 -9.64 -0.60
N ALA A 48 11.08 -10.65 -1.38
CA ALA A 48 9.70 -10.88 -1.80
C ALA A 48 8.73 -11.03 -0.63
N ARG A 49 9.16 -11.66 0.47
CA ARG A 49 8.32 -11.86 1.64
C ARG A 49 7.90 -10.53 2.27
N GLN A 50 8.87 -9.67 2.61
CA GLN A 50 8.60 -8.34 3.17
C GLN A 50 7.72 -7.50 2.24
N MET A 51 8.00 -7.53 0.94
CA MET A 51 7.20 -6.85 -0.08
C MET A 51 5.73 -7.30 -0.06
N PHE A 52 5.48 -8.61 -0.01
CA PHE A 52 4.12 -9.14 0.03
C PHE A 52 3.44 -8.95 1.39
N GLU A 53 4.17 -8.98 2.50
CA GLU A 53 3.62 -8.63 3.83
C GLU A 53 3.16 -7.17 3.87
N GLY A 54 3.94 -6.24 3.30
CA GLY A 54 3.54 -4.85 3.12
C GLY A 54 2.30 -4.69 2.23
N GLU A 55 2.21 -5.48 1.14
CA GLU A 55 1.02 -5.48 0.26
C GLU A 55 -0.22 -6.01 1.00
N VAL A 56 -0.09 -7.08 1.79
CA VAL A 56 -1.17 -7.61 2.63
C VAL A 56 -1.67 -6.54 3.61
N ALA A 57 -0.77 -5.89 4.35
CA ALA A 57 -1.12 -4.85 5.31
C ALA A 57 -1.84 -3.68 4.62
N SER A 58 -1.38 -3.29 3.42
CA SER A 58 -2.00 -2.23 2.62
C SER A 58 -3.42 -2.59 2.16
N LEU A 59 -3.61 -3.81 1.65
CA LEU A 59 -4.93 -4.29 1.21
C LEU A 59 -5.90 -4.46 2.37
N GLU A 60 -5.45 -4.94 3.53
CA GLU A 60 -6.26 -4.98 4.77
C GLU A 60 -6.68 -3.57 5.20
N ALA A 61 -5.75 -2.60 5.22
CA ALA A 61 -6.05 -1.21 5.55
C ALA A 61 -7.12 -0.63 4.61
N LEU A 62 -6.94 -0.77 3.29
CA LEU A 62 -7.94 -0.32 2.30
C LEU A 62 -9.29 -1.02 2.47
N ARG A 63 -9.29 -2.35 2.69
CA ARG A 63 -10.52 -3.13 2.84
C ARG A 63 -11.30 -2.73 4.10
N SER A 64 -10.61 -2.41 5.19
CA SER A 64 -11.23 -2.00 6.46
C SER A 64 -12.08 -0.73 6.35
N THR A 65 -11.81 0.11 5.34
CA THR A 65 -12.59 1.33 5.08
C THR A 65 -13.98 1.06 4.51
N GLY A 66 -14.12 -0.06 3.79
CA GLY A 66 -15.33 -0.36 3.00
C GLY A 66 -15.59 0.59 1.82
N LEU A 67 -14.67 1.50 1.47
CA LEU A 67 -14.91 2.56 0.48
C LEU A 67 -14.63 2.12 -0.97
N VAL A 68 -13.48 1.47 -1.19
CA VAL A 68 -13.02 1.02 -2.52
C VAL A 68 -12.93 -0.50 -2.56
N ARG A 69 -13.31 -1.12 -3.69
CA ARG A 69 -13.14 -2.56 -3.88
C ARG A 69 -11.68 -2.89 -4.14
N VAL A 70 -11.08 -3.64 -3.21
CA VAL A 70 -9.75 -4.22 -3.32
C VAL A 70 -9.83 -5.75 -3.23
N PRO A 71 -8.86 -6.51 -3.78
CA PRO A 71 -8.84 -7.96 -3.61
C PRO A 71 -8.62 -8.31 -2.14
N ARG A 72 -9.35 -9.30 -1.62
CA ARG A 72 -9.12 -9.83 -0.28
C ARG A 72 -7.75 -10.54 -0.20
N PRO A 73 -6.78 -10.06 0.60
CA PRO A 73 -5.56 -10.82 0.87
C PRO A 73 -5.89 -12.15 1.55
N MET A 74 -5.16 -13.21 1.18
CA MET A 74 -5.39 -14.54 1.77
C MET A 74 -4.15 -15.05 2.49
N LYS A 75 -2.99 -15.10 1.82
CA LYS A 75 -1.80 -15.74 2.41
C LYS A 75 -0.49 -15.37 1.71
N VAL A 76 0.58 -15.19 2.47
CA VAL A 76 1.97 -15.15 1.97
C VAL A 76 2.63 -16.49 2.29
N ILE A 77 3.32 -17.06 1.30
CA ILE A 77 3.91 -18.41 1.35
C ILE A 77 5.38 -18.31 0.95
N ASP A 78 6.29 -18.84 1.76
CA ASP A 78 7.70 -18.93 1.39
C ASP A 78 7.91 -20.02 0.35
N LEU A 79 8.76 -19.74 -0.64
CA LEU A 79 9.05 -20.68 -1.70
C LEU A 79 10.29 -21.52 -1.38
N PRO A 80 10.26 -22.83 -1.67
CA PRO A 80 11.46 -23.65 -1.69
C PRO A 80 12.48 -23.05 -2.66
N GLY A 81 13.71 -22.82 -2.19
CA GLY A 81 14.77 -22.18 -2.99
C GLY A 81 14.79 -20.65 -2.94
N GLY A 82 13.94 -20.02 -2.14
CA GLY A 82 13.96 -18.58 -1.88
C GLY A 82 12.87 -17.78 -2.58
N GLY A 83 12.55 -16.63 -1.99
CA GLY A 83 11.42 -15.79 -2.39
C GLY A 83 10.09 -16.24 -1.78
N ALA A 84 9.00 -15.66 -2.28
CA ALA A 84 7.67 -15.84 -1.73
C ALA A 84 6.59 -15.83 -2.82
N ALA A 85 5.41 -16.33 -2.46
CA ALA A 85 4.18 -16.17 -3.22
C ALA A 85 3.12 -15.48 -2.36
N PHE A 86 2.29 -14.64 -2.97
CA PHE A 86 1.17 -13.98 -2.33
C PHE A 86 -0.13 -14.38 -3.02
N VAL A 87 -1.01 -15.03 -2.27
CA VAL A 87 -2.34 -15.45 -2.70
C VAL A 87 -3.39 -14.44 -2.22
N MET A 88 -4.26 -14.04 -3.14
CA MET A 88 -5.38 -13.13 -2.89
C MET A 88 -6.60 -13.54 -3.71
N GLU A 89 -7.73 -12.92 -3.42
CA GLU A 89 -8.94 -13.01 -4.23
C GLU A 89 -8.67 -12.66 -5.70
N HIS A 90 -9.18 -13.49 -6.63
CA HIS A 90 -9.20 -13.14 -8.03
C HIS A 90 -10.37 -12.20 -8.36
N LEU A 91 -10.07 -10.96 -8.76
CA LEU A 91 -11.07 -10.02 -9.26
C LEU A 91 -11.27 -10.19 -10.77
N LYS A 92 -12.53 -10.42 -11.18
CA LYS A 92 -12.91 -10.38 -12.60
C LYS A 92 -12.97 -8.92 -13.08
N MET A 93 -11.81 -8.39 -13.45
CA MET A 93 -11.68 -7.01 -13.93
C MET A 93 -12.44 -6.80 -15.25
N ARG A 94 -13.05 -5.62 -15.38
CA ARG A 94 -13.75 -5.16 -16.59
C ARG A 94 -13.35 -3.70 -16.85
N SER A 95 -13.63 -3.20 -18.04
CA SER A 95 -13.38 -1.79 -18.37
C SER A 95 -14.06 -0.85 -17.37
N LEU A 96 -13.37 0.21 -16.98
CA LEU A 96 -13.84 1.21 -16.04
C LEU A 96 -14.80 2.24 -16.66
N SER A 97 -15.08 2.19 -17.97
CA SER A 97 -15.76 3.29 -18.68
C SER A 97 -17.04 3.79 -18.01
N SER A 98 -17.94 2.90 -17.60
CA SER A 98 -19.19 3.28 -16.92
C SER A 98 -19.07 3.47 -15.40
N GLN A 99 -17.92 3.15 -14.80
CA GLN A 99 -17.68 3.20 -13.35
C GLN A 99 -16.62 4.24 -12.94
N ALA A 100 -15.98 4.93 -13.90
CA ALA A 100 -14.88 5.85 -13.65
C ALA A 100 -15.28 7.00 -12.71
N SER A 101 -16.45 7.61 -12.92
CA SER A 101 -16.97 8.68 -12.04
C SER A 101 -17.13 8.19 -10.61
N LYS A 102 -17.75 7.01 -10.43
CA LYS A 102 -17.95 6.39 -9.12
C LYS A 102 -16.62 6.07 -8.43
N LEU A 103 -15.63 5.58 -9.18
CA LEU A 103 -14.29 5.36 -8.64
C LEU A 103 -13.64 6.66 -8.19
N GLY A 104 -13.84 7.76 -8.93
CA GLY A 104 -13.40 9.10 -8.54
C GLY A 104 -13.98 9.53 -7.18
N ASP A 105 -15.30 9.36 -7.00
CA ASP A 105 -15.97 9.68 -5.74
C ASP A 105 -15.44 8.81 -4.59
N GLN A 106 -15.31 7.49 -4.82
CA GLN A 106 -14.77 6.56 -3.81
C GLN A 106 -13.32 6.88 -3.44
N MET A 107 -12.51 7.35 -4.39
CA MET A 107 -11.13 7.77 -4.12
C MET A 107 -11.07 9.06 -3.32
N ALA A 108 -11.95 10.03 -3.61
CA ALA A 108 -12.08 11.24 -2.81
C ALA A 108 -12.50 10.92 -1.37
N ASP A 109 -13.47 10.02 -1.21
CA ASP A 109 -13.89 9.54 0.11
C ASP A 109 -12.76 8.82 0.84
N LEU A 110 -11.95 8.03 0.14
CA LEU A 110 -10.80 7.34 0.72
C LEU A 110 -9.76 8.33 1.25
N HIS A 111 -9.44 9.38 0.50
CA HIS A 111 -8.52 10.44 0.96
C HIS A 111 -9.06 11.21 2.18
N LEU A 112 -10.37 11.42 2.25
CA LEU A 112 -11.02 12.12 3.37
C LEU A 112 -11.34 11.20 4.56
N TYR A 113 -11.14 9.88 4.44
CA TYR A 113 -11.55 8.90 5.44
C TYR A 113 -11.01 9.21 6.84
N ASN A 114 -9.72 9.48 6.96
CA ASN A 114 -9.07 9.72 8.25
C ASN A 114 -9.59 11.00 8.92
N GLN A 115 -9.76 12.07 8.14
CA GLN A 115 -10.32 13.33 8.60
C GLN A 115 -11.76 13.14 9.10
N LYS A 116 -12.60 12.48 8.30
CA LYS A 116 -14.00 12.17 8.66
C LYS A 116 -14.07 11.31 9.93
N LEU A 117 -13.20 10.31 10.07
CA LEU A 117 -13.12 9.45 11.25
C LEU A 117 -12.74 10.24 12.50
N ARG A 118 -11.73 11.11 12.42
CA ARG A 118 -11.33 12.02 13.50
C ARG A 118 -12.46 12.95 13.92
N GLU A 119 -13.16 13.57 12.97
CA GLU A 119 -14.29 14.46 13.25
C GLU A 119 -15.45 13.71 13.91
N LYS A 120 -15.73 12.48 13.47
CA LYS A 120 -16.76 11.62 14.07
C LYS A 120 -16.42 11.28 15.52
N LEU A 121 -15.21 10.77 15.77
CA LEU A 121 -14.79 10.36 17.12
C LEU A 121 -14.75 11.54 18.09
N LYS A 122 -14.30 12.72 17.66
CA LYS A 122 -14.38 13.94 18.48
C LYS A 122 -15.81 14.33 18.86
N LYS A 123 -16.80 14.10 17.98
CA LYS A 123 -18.21 14.38 18.30
C LYS A 123 -18.76 13.35 19.31
N GLU A 124 -18.36 12.10 19.19
CA GLU A 124 -18.75 11.01 20.09
C GLU A 124 -18.12 11.14 21.48
N GLU A 125 -16.86 11.56 21.59
CA GLU A 125 -16.19 11.89 22.86
C GLU A 125 -16.93 12.98 23.65
N ASN A 126 -17.52 13.95 22.94
CA ASN A 126 -18.30 15.04 23.53
C ASN A 126 -19.74 14.64 23.88
N THR A 127 -20.15 13.39 23.63
CA THR A 127 -21.50 12.88 23.90
C THR A 127 -21.45 11.83 25.00
N VAL A 128 -21.94 12.16 26.20
CA VAL A 128 -21.98 11.23 27.35
C VAL A 128 -23.00 10.11 27.08
N GLY A 129 -22.56 8.85 27.07
CA GLY A 129 -23.46 7.68 27.15
C GLY A 129 -23.30 6.59 26.10
N ARG A 130 -22.34 6.65 25.19
CA ARG A 130 -22.13 5.62 24.16
C ARG A 130 -20.74 5.00 24.26
N ARG A 131 -20.64 3.85 24.93
CA ARG A 131 -19.48 2.94 24.79
C ARG A 131 -19.91 1.85 23.82
N SER A 132 -19.38 1.86 22.60
CA SER A 132 -19.49 0.71 21.69
C SER A 132 -18.55 -0.39 22.18
N GLU A 133 -19.10 -1.58 22.44
CA GLU A 133 -18.32 -2.80 22.65
C GLU A 133 -17.84 -3.31 21.28
N GLY A 134 -16.63 -2.89 20.89
CA GLY A 134 -15.95 -3.33 19.68
C GLY A 134 -14.65 -2.56 19.46
N ALA A 135 -13.67 -3.17 18.77
CA ALA A 135 -12.47 -2.45 18.35
C ALA A 135 -12.85 -1.46 17.24
N GLU A 136 -13.22 -0.23 17.61
CA GLU A 136 -13.55 0.80 16.64
C GLU A 136 -12.29 1.26 15.86
N PRO A 137 -12.43 1.65 14.58
CA PRO A 137 -11.32 2.18 13.80
C PRO A 137 -10.73 3.43 14.46
N GLN A 138 -9.42 3.44 14.67
CA GLN A 138 -8.70 4.62 15.18
C GLN A 138 -8.18 5.47 14.02
N TYR A 139 -8.34 6.79 14.14
CA TYR A 139 -7.70 7.72 13.20
C TYR A 139 -6.21 7.89 13.53
N VAL A 140 -5.41 8.20 12.51
CA VAL A 140 -3.97 8.48 12.66
C VAL A 140 -3.71 9.97 12.71
N THR A 141 -2.73 10.38 13.52
CA THR A 141 -2.32 11.78 13.69
C THR A 141 -0.99 12.13 13.04
N LYS A 142 -0.29 11.13 12.47
CA LYS A 142 1.04 11.26 11.86
C LYS A 142 1.05 10.64 10.47
N PHE A 143 1.93 11.11 9.60
CA PHE A 143 2.20 10.53 8.28
C PHE A 143 3.12 9.34 8.42
N GLY A 144 2.74 8.21 7.83
CA GLY A 144 3.51 6.97 7.91
C GLY A 144 2.62 5.76 7.70
N PHE A 145 3.18 4.58 7.95
CA PHE A 145 2.45 3.33 7.91
C PHE A 145 3.11 2.33 8.87
N HIS A 146 2.31 1.50 9.53
CA HIS A 146 2.76 0.60 10.60
C HIS A 146 3.66 -0.56 10.11
N THR A 147 3.81 -0.73 8.80
CA THR A 147 4.59 -1.82 8.19
C THR A 147 5.38 -1.28 7.00
N VAL A 148 6.53 -1.88 6.73
CA VAL A 148 7.33 -1.56 5.55
C VAL A 148 6.54 -1.98 4.31
N THR A 149 6.38 -1.05 3.38
CA THR A 149 5.83 -1.32 2.05
C THR A 149 6.90 -1.13 1.00
N CYS A 150 6.65 -1.55 -0.23
CA CYS A 150 7.64 -1.43 -1.30
C CYS A 150 7.05 -0.69 -2.51
N CYS A 151 7.86 0.16 -3.13
CA CYS A 151 7.63 0.69 -4.46
C CYS A 151 8.50 -0.10 -5.44
N GLY A 152 7.91 -1.01 -6.21
CA GLY A 152 8.70 -2.00 -6.92
C GLY A 152 9.42 -2.93 -5.93
N PHE A 153 10.75 -3.00 -6.02
CA PHE A 153 11.60 -3.72 -5.06
C PHE A 153 12.19 -2.83 -3.96
N ILE A 154 11.91 -1.54 -3.98
CA ILE A 154 12.52 -0.58 -3.07
C ILE A 154 11.65 -0.48 -1.81
N PRO A 155 12.17 -0.88 -0.63
CA PRO A 155 11.46 -0.67 0.63
C PRO A 155 11.24 0.82 0.87
N GLN A 156 10.02 1.17 1.27
CA GLN A 156 9.63 2.53 1.62
C GLN A 156 9.82 2.75 3.11
N VAL A 157 10.47 3.85 3.44
CA VAL A 157 10.63 4.36 4.81
C VAL A 157 9.26 4.88 5.27
N ASN A 158 8.63 4.20 6.21
CA ASN A 158 7.23 4.46 6.63
C ASN A 158 7.12 4.93 8.09
N GLU A 159 8.25 5.23 8.71
CA GLU A 159 8.36 5.77 10.06
C GLU A 159 7.48 7.01 10.21
N TRP A 160 6.73 7.05 11.30
CA TRP A 160 5.74 8.08 11.58
C TRP A 160 6.39 9.45 11.76
N GLN A 161 5.84 10.46 11.09
CA GLN A 161 6.25 11.85 11.16
C GLN A 161 5.05 12.77 11.35
N ASP A 162 5.20 13.81 12.16
CA ASP A 162 4.14 14.77 12.43
C ASP A 162 3.92 15.77 11.29
N ASP A 163 4.94 15.98 10.45
CA ASP A 163 4.96 16.99 9.39
C ASP A 163 5.09 16.35 8.01
N TRP A 164 4.14 16.67 7.11
CA TRP A 164 4.12 16.11 5.76
C TRP A 164 5.31 16.51 4.90
N PRO A 165 5.68 17.81 4.78
CA PRO A 165 6.89 18.22 4.05
C PRO A 165 8.14 17.43 4.49
N THR A 166 8.33 17.26 5.80
CA THR A 166 9.45 16.49 6.36
C THR A 166 9.36 15.02 5.97
N PHE A 167 8.20 14.40 6.13
CA PHE A 167 7.94 13.01 5.72
C PHE A 167 8.26 12.80 4.25
N PHE A 168 7.71 13.63 3.36
CA PHE A 168 7.87 13.46 1.93
C PHE A 168 9.32 13.75 1.48
N ALA A 169 9.92 14.84 1.95
CA ALA A 169 11.29 15.21 1.60
C ALA A 169 12.29 14.14 2.03
N ARG A 170 12.20 13.65 3.27
CA ARG A 170 13.17 12.67 3.82
C ARG A 170 12.84 11.24 3.42
N HIS A 171 11.59 10.82 3.56
CA HIS A 171 11.23 9.40 3.42
C HIS A 171 10.75 9.02 2.02
N ARG A 172 10.58 9.97 1.09
CA ARG A 172 10.25 9.70 -0.31
C ARG A 172 11.32 10.22 -1.26
N LEU A 173 11.61 11.52 -1.25
CA LEU A 173 12.54 12.11 -2.21
C LEU A 173 14.01 11.77 -1.92
N GLN A 174 14.50 12.05 -0.70
CA GLN A 174 15.89 11.74 -0.32
C GLN A 174 16.20 10.25 -0.50
N ALA A 175 15.31 9.36 -0.06
CA ALA A 175 15.52 7.91 -0.20
C ALA A 175 15.70 7.46 -1.65
N GLN A 176 14.98 8.06 -2.61
CA GLN A 176 15.16 7.76 -4.04
C GLN A 176 16.46 8.36 -4.58
N LEU A 177 16.82 9.57 -4.15
CA LEU A 177 18.06 10.22 -4.57
C LEU A 177 19.30 9.51 -4.05
N ASP A 178 19.27 8.99 -2.81
CA ASP A 178 20.35 8.18 -2.25
C ASP A 178 20.58 6.91 -3.07
N LEU A 179 19.50 6.30 -3.58
CA LEU A 179 19.60 5.14 -4.48
C LEU A 179 20.17 5.53 -5.84
N ILE A 180 19.74 6.65 -6.42
CA ILE A 180 20.27 7.15 -7.69
C ILE A 180 21.76 7.48 -7.56
N GLU A 181 22.16 8.16 -6.49
CA GLU A 181 23.56 8.49 -6.23
C GLU A 181 24.40 7.23 -6.07
N LYS A 182 23.90 6.24 -5.33
CA LYS A 182 24.58 4.96 -5.13
C LYS A 182 24.77 4.18 -6.44
N ASP A 183 23.73 4.10 -7.27
CA ASP A 183 23.72 3.22 -8.43
C ASP A 183 24.30 3.89 -9.69
N TYR A 184 24.22 5.22 -9.80
CA TYR A 184 24.60 5.98 -11.00
C TYR A 184 25.65 7.07 -10.75
N ALA A 185 26.02 7.37 -9.50
CA ALA A 185 26.96 8.43 -9.13
C ALA A 185 26.62 9.81 -9.74
N ASP A 186 25.32 10.10 -9.88
CA ASP A 186 24.81 11.32 -10.50
C ASP A 186 25.04 12.55 -9.61
N ARG A 187 26.08 13.31 -9.96
CA ARG A 187 26.47 14.53 -9.23
C ARG A 187 25.49 15.68 -9.42
N GLU A 188 24.86 15.78 -10.59
CA GLU A 188 23.92 16.86 -10.90
C GLU A 188 22.65 16.69 -10.06
N ALA A 189 22.14 15.46 -9.94
CA ALA A 189 21.00 15.15 -9.07
C ALA A 189 21.28 15.54 -7.61
N ARG A 190 22.50 15.25 -7.11
CA ARG A 190 22.92 15.63 -5.74
C ARG A 190 22.98 17.14 -5.54
N GLU A 191 23.53 17.88 -6.49
CA GLU A 191 23.64 19.34 -6.42
C GLU A 191 22.26 20.01 -6.46
N LEU A 192 21.39 19.59 -7.38
CA LEU A 192 20.02 20.10 -7.49
C LEU A 192 19.20 19.79 -6.24
N TRP A 193 19.35 18.58 -5.68
CA TRP A 193 18.70 18.21 -4.43
C TRP A 193 19.15 19.08 -3.26
N SER A 194 20.47 19.32 -3.13
CA SER A 194 21.02 20.18 -2.07
C SER A 194 20.44 21.60 -2.14
N ARG A 195 20.28 22.15 -3.36
CA ARG A 195 19.64 23.47 -3.56
C ARG A 195 18.16 23.45 -3.16
N LEU A 196 17.44 22.39 -3.50
CA LEU A 196 16.02 22.24 -3.15
C LEU A 196 15.83 22.11 -1.64
N GLN A 197 16.70 21.38 -0.92
CA GLN A 197 16.65 21.27 0.54
C GLN A 197 16.77 22.62 1.24
N VAL A 198 17.68 23.48 0.77
CA VAL A 198 17.79 24.86 1.26
C VAL A 198 16.49 25.63 0.98
N GLY A 199 15.93 25.49 -0.22
CA GLY A 199 14.63 26.10 -0.56
C GLY A 199 13.49 25.65 0.35
N MET A 200 13.39 24.34 0.66
CA MET A 200 12.34 23.79 1.53
C MET A 200 12.47 24.24 2.99
N ALA A 201 13.70 24.48 3.47
CA ALA A 201 13.93 25.03 4.81
C ALA A 201 13.63 26.54 4.88
N VAL A 202 13.79 27.27 3.77
CA VAL A 202 13.73 28.75 3.71
C VAL A 202 12.36 29.27 3.27
N THR A 203 11.59 28.52 2.48
CA THR A 203 10.31 29.00 1.92
C THR A 203 9.08 28.36 2.56
N SER A 204 8.01 29.16 2.61
CA SER A 204 6.65 28.79 3.05
C SER A 204 5.94 27.77 2.15
N LEU A 205 6.65 27.01 1.30
CA LEU A 205 6.13 25.85 0.58
C LEU A 205 5.49 24.83 1.54
N GLY A 206 5.99 24.78 2.78
CA GLY A 206 5.38 24.01 3.87
C GLY A 206 3.99 24.51 4.30
N LYS A 207 3.64 25.81 4.17
CA LYS A 207 2.40 26.36 4.76
C LYS A 207 1.11 25.91 4.06
N GLY A 208 1.17 25.64 2.76
CA GLY A 208 0.03 25.09 1.99
C GLY A 208 -0.06 23.56 2.06
N LEU A 209 1.05 22.89 2.37
CA LEU A 209 1.17 21.44 2.51
C LEU A 209 0.99 20.97 3.96
N SER A 210 1.14 21.87 4.93
CA SER A 210 0.93 21.62 6.36
C SER A 210 -0.55 21.46 6.73
N SER A 211 -1.48 21.77 5.82
CA SER A 211 -2.92 21.50 5.97
C SER A 211 -3.32 20.10 5.48
N LEU A 212 -2.37 19.32 4.95
CA LEU A 212 -2.63 17.93 4.62
C LEU A 212 -2.90 17.15 5.90
N GLU A 213 -3.94 16.32 5.87
CA GLU A 213 -4.24 15.41 6.96
C GLU A 213 -3.58 14.05 6.67
N PRO A 214 -3.04 13.38 7.70
CA PRO A 214 -2.53 12.03 7.53
C PRO A 214 -3.61 11.06 7.07
N THR A 215 -3.20 9.99 6.41
CA THR A 215 -4.07 8.87 6.05
C THR A 215 -3.49 7.56 6.58
N PRO A 216 -4.32 6.60 7.02
CA PRO A 216 -3.85 5.29 7.47
C PRO A 216 -3.49 4.36 6.31
N PHE A 217 -3.24 4.90 5.11
CA PHE A 217 -2.88 4.15 3.90
C PHE A 217 -1.49 4.57 3.44
N VAL A 218 -0.86 3.71 2.66
CA VAL A 218 0.47 3.95 2.12
C VAL A 218 0.42 5.06 1.08
N TRP A 219 1.15 6.14 1.34
CA TRP A 219 1.53 7.11 0.31
C TRP A 219 2.61 6.49 -0.57
N GLY A 220 2.20 5.74 -1.59
CA GLY A 220 3.04 5.35 -2.71
C GLY A 220 3.11 6.47 -3.74
N PRO A 221 4.22 6.66 -4.47
CA PRO A 221 4.15 7.40 -5.72
C PRO A 221 3.17 6.64 -6.64
N LEU A 222 2.13 7.33 -7.11
CA LEU A 222 1.31 6.85 -8.22
C LEU A 222 2.17 6.67 -9.47
#